data_AF-A0A3C1S2R6-F1
#
_entry.id   AF-A0A3C1S2R6-F1
#
_cell.length_a   1.000
_cell.length_b   1.000
_cell.length_c   1.000
_cell.angle_alpha   90.00
_cell.angle_beta   90.00
_cell.angle_gamma   90.00
#
_symmetry.space_group_name_H-M   'P 1'
#
loop_
_entity.id
_entity.type
_entity.pdbx_description
1 polymer ?
#
loop_
_entity_poly.entity_id
_entity_poly.type
_entity_poly.pdbx_seq_one_letter_code
_entity_poly.pdbx_strand_id
1 'polypeptide(L)'
;MDLLEAIILGIIQGLTEFLPVSSSGHLEIAKAIFGDTSVPQESLTFTVVLHAATALSTLVVFKKEVSEIFSGLFQFKWNEQTQFSVKIILSMIPAVIIGL
;
A
#
# COMPACT_ATOMS: atom_id res chain seq x y z
N MET A 1 -15.00 14.81 6.75
CA MET A 1 -13.80 14.63 7.58
C MET A 1 -13.10 15.97 7.73
N ASP A 2 -12.71 16.29 8.96
CA ASP A 2 -11.88 17.46 9.26
C ASP A 2 -10.38 17.16 9.01
N LEU A 3 -9.55 18.20 8.89
CA LEU A 3 -8.10 18.08 8.73
C LEU A 3 -7.44 17.30 9.86
N LEU A 4 -7.86 17.50 11.12
CA LEU A 4 -7.30 16.78 12.26
C LEU A 4 -7.60 15.28 12.18
N GLU A 5 -8.84 14.91 11.85
CA GLU A 5 -9.23 13.51 11.59
C GLU A 5 -8.40 12.91 10.46
N ALA A 6 -8.22 13.64 9.35
CA ALA A 6 -7.42 13.19 8.22
C ALA A 6 -5.94 12.96 8.59
N ILE A 7 -5.36 13.84 9.41
CA ILE A 7 -3.99 13.70 9.92
C ILE A 7 -3.89 12.45 10.82
N ILE A 8 -4.84 12.26 11.74
CA ILE A 8 -4.82 11.12 12.66
C ILE A 8 -4.95 9.80 11.88
N LEU A 9 -5.89 9.72 10.94
CA LEU A 9 -6.08 8.53 10.12
C LEU A 9 -4.87 8.27 9.21
N GLY A 10 -4.23 9.32 8.70
CA GLY A 10 -2.97 9.21 7.97
C GLY A 10 -1.83 8.64 8.83
N ILE A 11 -1.72 9.08 10.09
CA ILE A 11 -0.75 8.52 11.05
C ILE A 11 -1.07 7.05 11.34
N ILE A 12 -2.34 6.73 11.61
CA ILE A 12 -2.78 5.35 11.88
C ILE A 12 -2.43 4.44 10.69
N GLN A 13 -2.79 4.83 9.46
CA GLN A 13 -2.42 4.06 8.27
C GLN A 13 -0.91 3.91 8.15
N GLY A 14 -0.15 5.01 8.24
CA GLY A 14 1.29 5.00 8.06
C GLY A 14 2.02 4.09 9.07
N LEU A 15 1.53 4.02 10.31
CA LEU A 15 2.08 3.15 11.34
C LEU A 15 1.65 1.68 11.17
N THR A 16 0.40 1.44 10.77
CA THR A 16 -0.18 0.09 10.78
C THR A 16 -0.02 -0.67 9.47
N GLU A 17 0.18 0.00 8.34
CA GLU A 17 0.30 -0.68 7.02
C GLU A 17 1.50 -1.63 6.96
N PHE A 18 2.61 -1.26 7.60
CA PHE A 18 3.84 -2.05 7.58
C PHE A 18 3.94 -3.07 8.72
N LEU A 19 2.99 -3.03 9.67
CA LEU A 19 2.91 -3.96 10.78
C LEU A 19 1.83 -5.01 10.49
N PRO A 20 2.03 -6.28 10.89
CA PRO A 20 1.04 -7.35 10.67
C PRO A 20 -0.13 -7.25 11.68
N VAL A 21 -0.81 -6.10 11.71
CA VAL A 21 -1.84 -5.74 12.70
C VAL A 21 -3.18 -5.33 12.08
N SER A 22 -3.31 -5.43 10.74
CA SER A 22 -4.48 -4.99 9.95
C SER A 22 -4.73 -3.48 10.00
N SER A 23 -4.18 -2.75 9.02
CA SER A 23 -4.37 -1.31 8.85
C SER A 23 -5.83 -0.92 8.59
N SER A 24 -6.51 -1.68 7.72
CA SER A 24 -7.94 -1.49 7.43
C SER A 24 -8.80 -1.57 8.69
N GLY A 25 -8.55 -2.52 9.59
CA GLY A 25 -9.27 -2.62 10.86
C GLY A 25 -9.08 -1.40 11.75
N HIS A 26 -7.85 -0.89 11.87
CA HIS A 26 -7.57 0.31 12.66
C HIS A 26 -8.20 1.57 12.08
N LEU A 27 -8.20 1.72 10.75
CA LEU A 27 -8.88 2.84 10.07
C LEU A 27 -10.38 2.81 10.33
N GLU A 28 -11.04 1.66 10.17
CA GLU A 28 -12.49 1.55 10.36
C GLU A 28 -12.90 1.78 11.83
N ILE A 29 -12.11 1.30 12.80
CA ILE A 29 -12.33 1.59 14.22
C ILE A 29 -12.19 3.10 14.48
N ALA A 30 -11.14 3.74 13.96
CA ALA A 30 -10.91 5.16 14.17
C ALA A 30 -12.02 6.03 13.54
N LYS A 31 -12.46 5.71 12.32
CA LYS A 31 -13.62 6.36 11.68
C LYS A 31 -14.89 6.21 12.51
N ALA A 32 -15.15 5.01 13.05
CA ALA A 32 -16.30 4.77 13.92
C ALA A 32 -16.24 5.60 15.21
N ILE A 33 -15.06 5.76 15.82
CA ILE A 33 -14.85 6.60 17.01
C ILE A 33 -15.08 8.08 16.70
N PHE A 34 -14.66 8.56 15.53
CA PHE A 34 -14.92 9.93 15.08
C PHE A 34 -16.38 10.19 14.69
N GLY A 35 -17.21 9.13 14.65
CA GLY A 35 -18.59 9.25 14.21
C GLY A 35 -18.67 9.64 12.73
N ASP A 36 -17.74 9.13 11.91
CA ASP A 36 -17.69 9.44 10.49
C ASP A 36 -19.02 9.08 9.81
N THR A 37 -19.69 10.10 9.27
CA THR A 37 -20.95 10.00 8.52
C THR A 37 -20.75 10.23 7.03
N SER A 38 -19.48 10.21 6.57
CA SER A 38 -19.15 10.38 5.16
C SER A 38 -19.88 9.37 4.28
N VAL A 39 -20.22 9.79 3.07
CA VAL A 39 -20.81 8.90 2.07
C VAL A 39 -19.80 7.78 1.80
N PRO A 40 -20.21 6.49 1.69
CA PRO A 40 -19.28 5.37 1.56
C PRO A 40 -18.21 5.52 0.47
N GLN A 41 -18.55 6.24 -0.60
CA GLN A 41 -17.65 6.53 -1.72
C GLN A 41 -16.49 7.47 -1.33
N GLU A 42 -16.75 8.49 -0.50
CA GLU A 42 -15.72 9.41 -0.02
C GLU A 42 -14.78 8.70 0.96
N SER A 43 -15.34 7.91 1.88
CA SER A 43 -14.57 7.11 2.84
C SER A 43 -13.67 6.09 2.14
N LEU A 44 -14.18 5.43 1.09
CA LEU A 44 -13.41 4.51 0.26
C LEU A 44 -12.28 5.24 -0.48
N THR A 45 -12.60 6.38 -1.11
CA THR A 45 -11.61 7.18 -1.85
C THR A 45 -10.48 7.62 -0.92
N PHE A 46 -10.81 8.07 0.30
CA PHE A 46 -9.82 8.44 1.30
C PHE A 46 -8.92 7.27 1.69
N THR A 47 -9.50 6.10 2.00
CA THR A 47 -8.72 4.88 2.29
C THR A 47 -7.79 4.50 1.13
N VAL A 48 -8.26 4.57 -0.11
CA VAL A 48 -7.43 4.28 -1.30
C VAL A 48 -6.27 5.26 -1.42
N VAL A 49 -6.50 6.55 -1.20
CA VAL A 49 -5.44 7.58 -1.21
C VAL A 49 -4.41 7.30 -0.11
N LEU A 50 -4.85 6.89 1.07
CA LEU A 50 -3.96 6.51 2.18
C LEU A 50 -3.09 5.29 1.83
N HIS A 51 -3.64 4.25 1.22
CA HIS A 51 -2.86 3.11 0.71
C HIS A 51 -1.89 3.51 -0.41
N ALA A 52 -2.29 4.43 -1.30
CA ALA A 52 -1.39 4.95 -2.32
C ALA A 52 -0.21 5.72 -1.70
N ALA A 53 -0.46 6.49 -0.64
CA ALA A 53 0.58 7.22 0.09
C ALA A 53 1.57 6.27 0.80
N THR A 54 1.09 5.18 1.41
CA THR A 54 1.98 4.17 2.02
C THR A 54 2.77 3.39 0.97
N ALA A 55 2.15 3.03 -0.17
CA ALA A 55 2.86 2.43 -1.30
C ALA A 55 3.97 3.36 -1.84
N LEU A 56 3.67 4.66 -1.98
CA LEU A 56 4.66 5.66 -2.38
C LEU A 56 5.80 5.77 -1.35
N SER A 57 5.49 5.73 -0.06
CA SER A 57 6.50 5.70 1.00
C SER A 57 7.45 4.51 0.84
N THR A 58 6.92 3.31 0.57
CA THR A 58 7.73 2.11 0.28
C THR A 58 8.64 2.31 -0.93
N LEU A 59 8.12 2.87 -2.04
CA LEU A 59 8.92 3.15 -3.23
C LEU A 59 10.05 4.16 -2.96
N VAL A 60 9.80 5.17 -2.13
CA VAL A 60 10.81 6.18 -1.75
C VAL A 60 11.88 5.59 -0.84
N VAL A 61 11.49 4.77 0.14
CA VAL A 61 12.41 4.11 1.08
C VAL A 61 13.31 3.12 0.34
N PHE A 62 12.73 2.27 -0.52
CA PHE A 62 13.44 1.26 -1.30
C PHE A 62 13.82 1.75 -2.71
N LYS A 63 14.00 3.06 -2.90
CA LYS A 63 14.23 3.64 -4.24
C LYS A 63 15.45 3.08 -4.96
N LYS A 64 16.48 2.65 -4.22
CA LYS A 64 17.71 2.10 -4.80
C LYS A 64 17.45 0.70 -5.34
N GLU A 65 16.87 -0.16 -4.52
CA GLU A 65 16.48 -1.53 -4.84
C GLU A 65 15.48 -1.55 -5.99
N VAL A 66 14.49 -0.66 -5.96
CA VAL A 66 13.52 -0.49 -7.07
C VAL A 66 14.23 -0.07 -8.35
N SER A 67 15.17 0.88 -8.30
CA SER A 67 15.96 1.29 -9.47
C SER A 67 16.87 0.18 -10.00
N GLU A 68 17.45 -0.63 -9.13
CA GLU A 68 18.27 -1.79 -9.50
C GLU A 68 17.43 -2.87 -10.19
N ILE A 69 16.25 -3.20 -9.64
CA ILE A 69 15.31 -4.12 -10.26
C ILE A 69 14.89 -3.58 -11.63
N PHE A 70 14.48 -2.32 -11.70
CA PHE A 70 13.98 -1.70 -12.94
C PHE A 70 15.07 -1.68 -14.01
N SER A 71 16.27 -1.21 -13.70
CA SER A 71 17.40 -1.22 -14.64
C SER A 71 17.83 -2.63 -15.05
N GLY A 72 17.78 -3.59 -14.12
CA GLY A 72 18.08 -5.01 -14.36
C GLY A 72 17.14 -5.66 -15.37
N LEU A 73 15.87 -5.26 -15.41
CA LEU A 73 14.88 -5.74 -16.38
C LEU A 73 15.20 -5.32 -17.82
N PHE A 74 15.76 -4.11 -18.02
CA PHE A 74 16.15 -3.63 -19.36
C PHE A 74 17.44 -4.24 -19.88
N GLN A 75 18.16 -5.03 -19.07
CA GLN A 75 19.36 -5.73 -19.53
C GLN A 75 19.03 -6.98 -20.34
N PHE A 76 17.77 -7.47 -20.31
CA PHE A 76 17.31 -8.67 -21.00
C PHE A 76 18.20 -9.90 -20.76
N LYS A 77 18.75 -10.01 -19.55
CA LYS A 77 19.61 -11.12 -19.11
C LYS A 77 18.96 -11.82 -17.92
N TRP A 78 19.22 -13.12 -17.78
CA TRP A 78 18.79 -13.89 -16.62
C TRP A 78 19.66 -13.63 -15.39
N ASN A 79 19.61 -12.39 -14.89
CA ASN A 79 20.31 -11.91 -13.69
C ASN A 79 19.42 -12.06 -12.44
N GLU A 80 19.99 -11.78 -11.26
CA GLU A 80 19.27 -11.87 -9.99
C GLU A 80 18.03 -10.96 -9.95
N GLN A 81 18.10 -9.79 -10.58
CA GLN A 81 17.00 -8.81 -10.66
C GLN A 81 15.80 -9.36 -11.45
N THR A 82 16.08 -10.03 -12.58
CA THR A 82 15.05 -10.68 -13.40
C THR A 82 14.45 -11.87 -12.67
N GLN A 83 15.28 -12.69 -12.02
CA GLN A 83 14.79 -13.80 -11.19
C GLN A 83 13.89 -13.31 -10.04
N PHE A 84 14.29 -12.22 -9.37
CA PHE A 84 13.48 -11.61 -8.32
C PHE A 84 12.14 -11.08 -8.85
N SER A 85 12.16 -10.39 -9.98
CA SER A 85 10.94 -9.87 -10.62
C SER A 85 9.98 -11.00 -11.01
N VAL A 86 10.49 -12.10 -11.57
CA VAL A 86 9.68 -13.28 -11.90
C VAL A 86 9.07 -13.88 -10.63
N LYS A 87 9.83 -13.98 -9.53
CA LYS A 87 9.29 -14.46 -8.24
C LYS A 87 8.16 -13.57 -7.72
N ILE A 88 8.27 -12.24 -7.83
CA ILE A 88 7.19 -11.32 -7.48
C ILE A 88 5.95 -11.61 -8.32
N ILE A 89 6.07 -11.64 -9.65
CA ILE A 89 4.94 -11.89 -10.55
C ILE A 89 4.27 -13.23 -10.22
N LEU A 90 5.05 -14.31 -10.05
CA LEU A 90 4.52 -15.63 -9.69
C LEU A 90 3.81 -15.59 -8.33
N SER A 91 4.34 -14.84 -7.35
CA SER A 91 3.70 -14.71 -6.03
C SER A 91 2.37 -13.94 -6.07
N MET A 92 2.16 -13.07 -7.05
CA MET A 92 0.91 -12.31 -7.22
C MET A 92 -0.21 -13.16 -7.85
N ILE A 93 0.11 -14.21 -8.60
CA ILE A 93 -0.88 -15.02 -9.34
C ILE A 93 -1.99 -15.55 -8.42
N PRO A 94 -1.72 -16.20 -7.27
CA PRO A 94 -2.79 -16.71 -6.41
C PRO A 94 -3.71 -15.60 -5.89
N ALA A 95 -3.14 -14.45 -5.52
CA ALA A 95 -3.91 -13.32 -5.02
C ALA A 95 -4.83 -12.73 -6.10
N VAL A 96 -4.35 -12.62 -7.34
CA VAL A 96 -5.16 -12.16 -8.48
C VAL A 96 -6.26 -13.16 -8.83
N ILE A 97 -5.96 -14.46 -8.87
CA ILE A 97 -6.94 -15.51 -9.19
C ILE A 97 -8.05 -15.58 -8.14
N ILE A 98 -7.73 -15.42 -6.85
CA ILE A 98 -8.74 -15.48 -5.78
C ILE A 98 -9.51 -14.16 -5.66
N GLY A 99 -8.87 -13.03 -5.96
CA GLY A 99 -9.44 -11.70 -5.78
C GLY A 99 -10.32 -11.19 -6.93
N LEU A 100 -10.20 -11.75 -8.14
CA LEU A 100 -11.03 -11.45 -9.31
C LEU A 100 -12.12 -12.50 -9.51
#